data_AF-A0A2J7PGL6-F1
#
_entry.id   AF-A0A2J7PGL6-F1
#
_cell.length_a   1.000
_cell.length_b   1.000
_cell.length_c   1.000
_cell.angle_alpha   90.00
_cell.angle_beta   90.00
_cell.angle_gamma   90.00
#
_symmetry.space_group_name_H-M   'P 1'
#
loop_
_entity.id
_entity.type
_entity.pdbx_description
1 polymer ?
#
loop_
_entity_poly.entity_id
_entity_poly.type
_entity_poly.pdbx_seq_one_letter_code
_entity_poly.pdbx_strand_id
1 'polypeptide(L)'
;MGYSYYDTPDGEDCFKKLWYTTKIAAVSGLVVSAIDVRLYSHTQGLYPTAARFAHFTFPFIGMAAAFTATTCIATSVRRKDDRLNYFLGACAAGGVFGAWRKSIFSGFTASLFLGFLAIVKKASLEEGWEIFPDDIPLQMYGSLRGSRHDWTLTKPRPKTWKESED
;
A
#
# COMPACT_ATOMS: atom_id res chain seq x y z
N MET A 1 10.53 14.50 -9.86
CA MET A 1 10.45 13.10 -9.38
C MET A 1 10.46 13.15 -7.86
N GLY A 2 9.35 12.76 -7.24
CA GLY A 2 9.14 12.87 -5.79
C GLY A 2 9.62 11.61 -5.06
N TYR A 3 10.06 11.78 -3.82
CA TYR A 3 10.48 10.71 -2.91
C TYR A 3 9.40 9.64 -2.76
N SER A 4 9.76 8.36 -2.92
CA SER A 4 8.93 7.20 -2.63
C SER A 4 9.36 6.55 -1.31
N TYR A 5 8.41 5.88 -0.65
CA TYR A 5 8.64 5.24 0.66
C TYR A 5 9.74 4.18 0.63
N TYR A 6 9.89 3.47 -0.50
CA TYR A 6 10.82 2.34 -0.64
C TYR A 6 12.17 2.73 -1.27
N ASP A 7 12.41 4.03 -1.53
CA ASP A 7 13.68 4.48 -2.13
C ASP A 7 14.87 4.37 -1.17
N THR A 8 14.61 4.48 0.15
CA THR A 8 15.63 4.35 1.19
C THR A 8 15.39 3.08 2.02
N PRO A 9 16.45 2.45 2.57
CA PRO A 9 16.30 1.26 3.41
C PRO A 9 15.47 1.56 4.67
N ASP A 10 14.84 0.52 5.22
CA ASP A 10 14.06 0.66 6.44
C ASP A 10 14.98 1.01 7.64
N GLY A 11 14.59 2.03 8.41
CA GLY A 11 15.42 2.60 9.49
C GLY A 11 16.18 3.88 9.14
N GLU A 12 16.22 4.28 7.86
CA GLU A 12 16.76 5.57 7.42
C GLU A 12 15.65 6.56 7.03
N ASP A 13 15.94 7.86 7.13
CA ASP A 13 15.05 8.96 6.73
C ASP A 13 13.62 8.84 7.30
N CYS A 14 13.50 8.42 8.55
CA CYS A 14 12.21 8.09 9.16
C CYS A 14 11.20 9.24 9.12
N PHE A 15 11.66 10.48 9.30
CA PHE A 15 10.79 11.65 9.20
C PHE A 15 10.24 11.83 7.78
N LYS A 16 11.06 11.59 6.76
CA LYS A 16 10.67 11.71 5.34
C LYS A 16 9.69 10.61 4.95
N LYS A 17 9.94 9.37 5.40
CA LYS A 17 9.03 8.23 5.26
C LYS A 17 7.68 8.50 5.92
N LEU A 18 7.71 9.00 7.16
CA LEU A 18 6.51 9.35 7.91
C LEU A 18 5.72 10.47 7.22
N TRP A 19 6.40 11.51 6.74
CA TRP A 19 5.73 12.60 5.99
C TRP A 19 5.10 12.10 4.70
N TYR A 20 5.79 11.21 3.97
CA TYR A 20 5.27 10.63 2.73
C TYR A 20 4.02 9.77 2.97
N THR A 21 4.06 8.86 3.94
CA THR A 21 2.92 7.98 4.24
C THR A 21 1.73 8.73 4.82
N THR A 22 1.98 9.70 5.71
CA THR A 22 0.91 10.54 6.26
C THR A 22 0.25 11.39 5.19
N LYS A 23 0.99 11.89 4.19
CA LYS A 23 0.41 12.58 3.04
C LYS A 23 -0.51 11.67 2.23
N ILE A 24 -0.09 10.44 1.94
CA ILE A 24 -0.93 9.46 1.24
C ILE A 24 -2.18 9.13 2.07
N ALA A 25 -2.01 8.93 3.38
CA ALA A 25 -3.10 8.63 4.29
C ALA A 25 -4.08 9.81 4.44
N ALA A 26 -3.59 11.05 4.38
CA ALA A 26 -4.44 12.22 4.36
C ALA A 26 -5.31 12.25 3.11
N VAL A 27 -4.71 12.03 1.93
CA VAL A 27 -5.44 11.97 0.66
C VAL A 27 -6.47 10.83 0.67
N SER A 28 -6.09 9.63 1.13
CA SER A 28 -7.03 8.51 1.19
C SER A 28 -8.17 8.77 2.19
N GLY A 29 -7.88 9.38 3.34
CA GLY A 29 -8.89 9.80 4.32
C GLY A 29 -9.88 10.83 3.76
N LEU A 30 -9.40 11.79 2.98
CA LEU A 30 -10.24 12.77 2.28
C LEU A 30 -11.15 12.12 1.23
N VAL A 31 -10.63 11.15 0.48
CA VAL A 31 -11.44 10.39 -0.50
C VAL A 31 -12.51 9.58 0.20
N VAL A 32 -12.15 8.84 1.25
CA VAL A 32 -13.11 8.02 2.02
C VAL A 32 -14.19 8.90 2.66
N SER A 33 -13.82 10.04 3.23
CA SER A 33 -14.80 10.97 3.81
C SER A 33 -15.69 11.64 2.77
N ALA A 34 -15.18 11.95 1.58
CA ALA A 34 -16.01 12.45 0.49
C ALA A 34 -17.07 11.41 0.07
N ILE A 35 -16.67 10.13 0.00
CA ILE A 35 -17.58 9.01 -0.28
C ILE A 35 -18.63 8.88 0.85
N ASP A 36 -18.20 8.91 2.11
CA ASP A 36 -19.11 8.80 3.27
C ASP A 36 -20.16 9.92 3.29
N VAL A 37 -19.71 11.18 3.14
CA VAL A 37 -20.59 12.36 3.13
C VAL A 37 -21.60 12.27 1.99
N ARG A 38 -21.19 11.78 0.82
CA ARG A 38 -22.05 11.75 -0.36
C ARG A 38 -23.05 10.59 -0.34
N LEU A 39 -22.63 9.40 0.12
CA LEU A 39 -23.42 8.17 0.00
C LEU A 39 -24.17 7.79 1.28
N TYR A 40 -23.65 8.13 2.46
CA TYR A 40 -24.18 7.62 3.73
C TYR A 40 -24.65 8.75 4.65
N SER A 41 -23.74 9.64 5.05
CA SER A 41 -24.02 10.56 6.15
C SER A 41 -24.83 11.80 5.75
N HIS A 42 -24.88 12.14 4.45
CA HIS A 42 -25.69 13.23 3.89
C HIS A 42 -25.66 14.51 4.75
N THR A 43 -24.48 14.92 5.19
CA THR A 43 -24.33 16.04 6.12
C THR A 43 -24.74 17.37 5.49
N GLN A 44 -25.51 18.17 6.22
CA GLN A 44 -25.96 19.49 5.76
C GLN A 44 -25.13 20.60 6.41
N GLY A 45 -24.51 21.46 5.60
CA GLY A 45 -23.72 22.60 6.07
C GLY A 45 -22.23 22.30 6.27
N LEU A 46 -21.44 23.37 6.47
CA LEU A 46 -19.98 23.29 6.47
C LEU A 46 -19.42 22.58 7.72
N TYR A 47 -19.92 22.92 8.91
CA TYR A 47 -19.43 22.38 10.17
C TYR A 47 -19.57 20.85 10.32
N PRO A 48 -20.76 20.25 10.13
CA PRO A 48 -20.91 18.79 10.27
C PRO A 48 -20.17 18.04 9.17
N THR A 49 -20.06 18.62 7.97
CA THR A 49 -19.27 18.05 6.88
C THR A 49 -17.78 18.04 7.26
N ALA A 50 -17.22 19.17 7.69
CA ALA A 50 -15.82 19.26 8.11
C ALA A 50 -15.52 18.30 9.29
N ALA A 51 -16.43 18.19 10.25
CA ALA A 51 -16.31 17.24 11.36
C ALA A 51 -16.27 15.79 10.88
N ARG A 52 -17.07 15.44 9.86
CA ARG A 52 -17.04 14.09 9.26
C ARG A 52 -15.75 13.82 8.51
N PHE A 53 -15.25 14.79 7.76
CA PHE A 53 -13.94 14.68 7.12
C PHE A 53 -12.82 14.46 8.14
N ALA A 54 -12.80 15.24 9.23
CA ALA A 54 -11.84 15.06 10.31
C ALA A 54 -11.95 13.68 10.98
N HIS A 55 -13.18 13.17 11.15
CA HIS A 55 -13.45 11.89 11.80
C HIS A 55 -12.82 10.69 11.09
N PHE A 56 -12.66 10.74 9.76
CA PHE A 56 -12.00 9.67 9.00
C PHE A 56 -10.53 9.96 8.73
N THR A 57 -10.21 11.21 8.36
CA THR A 57 -8.86 11.57 7.93
C THR A 57 -7.84 11.52 9.06
N PHE A 58 -8.18 12.00 10.27
CA PHE A 58 -7.22 11.99 11.38
C PHE A 58 -6.84 10.59 11.87
N PRO A 59 -7.77 9.64 12.05
CA PRO A 59 -7.40 8.26 12.35
C PRO A 59 -6.53 7.64 11.26
N PHE A 60 -6.81 7.90 9.98
CA PHE A 60 -6.02 7.33 8.87
C PHE A 60 -4.58 7.84 8.90
N ILE A 61 -4.41 9.15 9.10
CA ILE A 61 -3.10 9.77 9.30
C ILE A 61 -2.41 9.16 10.53
N GLY A 62 -3.12 9.02 11.65
CA GLY A 62 -2.60 8.43 12.88
C GLY A 62 -2.14 6.99 12.71
N MET A 63 -2.90 6.17 11.97
CA MET A 63 -2.54 4.80 11.64
C MET A 63 -1.27 4.73 10.79
N ALA A 64 -1.15 5.56 9.75
CA ALA A 64 0.03 5.61 8.89
C ALA A 64 1.27 6.12 9.64
N ALA A 65 1.10 7.15 10.49
CA ALA A 65 2.16 7.66 11.34
C ALA A 65 2.62 6.60 12.36
N ALA A 66 1.70 5.93 13.04
CA ALA A 66 2.02 4.86 13.98
C ALA A 66 2.76 3.71 13.29
N PHE A 67 2.26 3.27 12.12
CA PHE A 67 2.92 2.24 11.32
C PHE A 67 4.38 2.61 11.02
N THR A 68 4.60 3.78 10.41
CA THR A 68 5.94 4.20 9.98
C THR A 68 6.90 4.52 11.12
N ALA A 69 6.41 5.16 12.18
CA ALA A 69 7.21 5.42 13.36
C ALA A 69 7.65 4.11 14.01
N THR A 70 6.73 3.17 14.20
CA THR A 70 7.04 1.88 14.80
C THR A 70 7.96 1.04 13.92
N THR A 71 7.79 1.01 12.59
CA THR A 71 8.73 0.29 11.71
C THR A 71 10.12 0.90 11.76
N CYS A 72 10.24 2.23 11.76
CA CYS A 72 11.53 2.91 11.92
C CYS A 72 12.19 2.59 13.26
N ILE A 73 11.45 2.71 14.36
CA ILE A 73 11.97 2.46 15.71
C ILE A 73 12.36 0.99 15.86
N ALA A 74 11.51 0.06 15.42
CA ALA A 74 11.79 -1.36 15.48
C ALA A 74 13.06 -1.72 14.69
N THR A 75 13.24 -1.13 13.51
CA THR A 75 14.42 -1.35 12.67
C THR A 75 15.68 -0.74 13.29
N SER A 76 15.57 0.47 13.87
CA SER A 76 16.68 1.14 14.56
C SER A 76 17.15 0.38 15.80
N VAL A 77 16.21 -0.17 16.57
CA VAL A 77 16.49 -0.95 17.79
C VAL A 77 17.04 -2.34 17.45
N ARG A 78 16.42 -3.03 16.48
CA ARG A 78 16.81 -4.42 16.14
C ARG A 78 17.98 -4.50 15.15
N ARG A 79 18.30 -3.40 14.46
CA ARG A 79 19.31 -3.32 13.37
C ARG A 79 19.13 -4.42 12.32
N LYS A 80 17.88 -4.85 12.11
CA LYS A 80 17.47 -5.89 11.17
C LYS A 80 16.24 -5.42 10.43
N ASP A 81 16.23 -5.60 9.13
CA ASP A 81 15.07 -5.34 8.29
C ASP A 81 14.32 -6.66 8.04
N ASP A 82 13.38 -6.97 8.93
CA ASP A 82 12.59 -8.20 8.88
C ASP A 82 11.10 -7.91 8.75
N ARG A 83 10.35 -8.88 8.23
CA ARG A 83 8.86 -8.91 8.19
C ARG A 83 8.20 -8.61 9.55
N LEU A 84 8.89 -8.94 10.65
CA LEU A 84 8.43 -8.65 12.02
C LEU A 84 8.32 -7.16 12.31
N ASN A 85 9.16 -6.30 11.73
CA ASN A 85 9.08 -4.85 11.96
C ASN A 85 7.79 -4.29 11.35
N TYR A 86 7.42 -4.77 10.17
CA TYR A 86 6.17 -4.42 9.48
C TYR A 86 4.96 -4.92 10.25
N PHE A 87 5.03 -6.13 10.81
CA PHE A 87 3.99 -6.66 11.69
C PHE A 87 3.79 -5.80 12.93
N LEU A 88 4.88 -5.40 13.62
CA LEU A 88 4.79 -4.53 14.80
C LEU A 88 4.21 -3.16 14.45
N GLY A 89 4.61 -2.57 13.31
CA GLY A 89 4.02 -1.33 12.82
C GLY A 89 2.54 -1.45 12.54
N ALA A 90 2.11 -2.57 11.95
CA ALA A 90 0.70 -2.83 11.68
C ALA A 90 -0.12 -3.06 12.96
N CYS A 91 0.45 -3.70 13.98
CA CYS A 91 -0.17 -3.80 15.30
C CYS A 91 -0.33 -2.43 15.97
N ALA A 92 0.64 -1.53 15.83
CA ALA A 92 0.53 -0.15 16.31
C ALA A 92 -0.59 0.61 15.58
N ALA A 93 -0.68 0.47 14.25
CA ALA A 93 -1.77 1.04 13.46
C ALA A 93 -3.14 0.46 13.84
N GLY A 94 -3.23 -0.86 14.08
CA GLY A 94 -4.46 -1.52 14.55
C GLY A 94 -4.88 -1.04 15.94
N GLY A 95 -3.92 -0.72 16.81
CA GLY A 95 -4.19 -0.05 18.09
C GLY A 95 -4.84 1.33 17.91
N VAL A 96 -4.34 2.15 16.98
CA VAL A 96 -4.96 3.44 16.63
C VAL A 96 -6.37 3.25 16.07
N PHE A 97 -6.58 2.24 15.22
CA PHE A 97 -7.90 1.90 14.71
C PHE A 97 -8.87 1.49 15.83
N GLY A 98 -8.41 0.67 16.79
CA GLY A 98 -9.18 0.28 17.96
C GLY A 98 -9.59 1.47 18.82
N ALA A 99 -8.67 2.41 19.04
CA ALA A 99 -8.95 3.65 19.76
C ALA A 99 -9.98 4.51 19.02
N TRP A 100 -9.88 4.63 17.69
CA TRP A 100 -10.86 5.36 16.87
C TRP A 100 -12.27 4.73 16.94
N ARG A 101 -12.36 3.40 16.87
CA ARG A 101 -13.63 2.67 16.96
C ARG A 101 -14.12 2.46 18.40
N LYS A 102 -13.33 2.86 19.40
CA LYS A 102 -13.58 2.69 20.84
C LYS A 102 -13.88 1.23 21.22
N SER A 103 -13.21 0.28 20.56
CA SER A 103 -13.41 -1.15 20.81
C SER A 103 -12.08 -1.90 20.76
N ILE A 104 -11.82 -2.65 21.84
CA ILE A 104 -10.63 -3.49 21.96
C ILE A 104 -10.68 -4.62 20.93
N PHE A 105 -11.85 -5.23 20.72
CA PHE A 105 -12.01 -6.33 19.77
C PHE A 105 -11.77 -5.86 18.32
N SER A 106 -12.25 -4.68 17.95
CA SER A 106 -11.97 -4.12 16.62
C SER A 106 -10.50 -3.78 16.45
N GLY A 107 -9.82 -3.31 17.50
CA GLY A 107 -8.38 -3.09 17.49
C GLY A 107 -7.60 -4.38 17.31
N PHE A 108 -7.92 -5.43 18.07
CA PHE A 108 -7.25 -6.73 17.98
C PHE A 108 -7.41 -7.37 16.59
N THR A 109 -8.64 -7.40 16.08
CA THR A 109 -8.93 -7.94 14.74
C THR A 109 -8.25 -7.13 13.63
N ALA A 110 -8.26 -5.79 13.73
CA ALA A 110 -7.54 -4.93 12.79
C ALA A 110 -6.02 -5.14 12.86
N SER A 111 -5.43 -5.28 14.05
CA SER A 111 -4.00 -5.55 14.21
C SER A 111 -3.59 -6.86 13.55
N LEU A 112 -4.38 -7.94 13.72
CA LEU A 112 -4.08 -9.22 13.08
C LEU A 112 -4.22 -9.13 11.55
N PHE A 113 -5.30 -8.50 11.07
CA PHE A 113 -5.56 -8.37 9.64
C PHE A 113 -4.50 -7.49 8.96
N LEU A 114 -4.24 -6.30 9.48
CA LEU A 114 -3.21 -5.40 8.97
C LEU A 114 -1.80 -6.00 9.15
N GLY A 115 -1.57 -6.73 10.25
CA GLY A 115 -0.31 -7.42 10.51
C GLY A 115 -0.01 -8.47 9.45
N PHE A 116 -0.99 -9.29 9.11
CA PHE A 116 -0.87 -10.26 8.02
C PHE A 116 -0.60 -9.56 6.68
N LEU A 117 -1.38 -8.53 6.34
CA LEU A 117 -1.17 -7.75 5.11
C LEU A 117 0.22 -7.09 5.05
N ALA A 118 0.74 -6.62 6.18
CA ALA A 118 2.06 -6.01 6.25
C ALA A 118 3.19 -7.03 6.03
N ILE A 119 3.04 -8.25 6.57
CA ILE A 119 3.96 -9.37 6.30
C ILE A 119 3.93 -9.72 4.81
N VAL A 120 2.74 -9.88 4.24
CA VAL A 120 2.57 -10.18 2.80
C VAL A 120 3.18 -9.07 1.95
N LYS A 121 2.97 -7.80 2.33
CA LYS A 121 3.55 -6.68 1.60
C LYS A 121 5.07 -6.67 1.65
N LYS A 122 5.68 -6.98 2.81
CA LYS A 122 7.14 -7.08 2.91
C LYS A 122 7.68 -8.27 2.12
N ALA A 123 7.01 -9.43 2.16
CA ALA A 123 7.38 -10.60 1.36
C ALA A 123 7.29 -10.31 -0.15
N SER A 124 6.24 -9.62 -0.59
CA SER A 124 6.09 -9.18 -1.99
C SER A 124 7.23 -8.28 -2.46
N LEU A 125 7.79 -7.43 -1.58
CA LEU A 125 8.93 -6.58 -1.93
C LEU A 125 10.24 -7.37 -2.00
N GLU A 126 10.45 -8.32 -1.08
CA GLU A 126 11.64 -9.18 -1.06
C GLU A 126 11.67 -10.14 -2.27
N GLU A 127 10.52 -10.66 -2.66
CA GLU A 127 10.39 -11.64 -3.75
C GLU A 127 10.10 -11.00 -5.12
N GLY A 128 9.90 -9.68 -5.17
CA GLY A 128 9.66 -8.95 -6.42
C GLY A 128 8.30 -9.25 -7.05
N TRP A 129 7.25 -9.48 -6.25
CA TRP A 129 5.91 -9.72 -6.79
C TRP A 129 5.35 -8.45 -7.41
N GLU A 130 5.08 -8.49 -8.71
CA GLU A 130 4.38 -7.44 -9.45
C GLU A 130 2.87 -7.65 -9.36
N ILE A 131 2.16 -6.74 -8.68
CA ILE A 131 0.70 -6.82 -8.53
C ILE A 131 -0.01 -6.52 -9.86
N PHE A 132 0.57 -5.60 -10.63
CA PHE A 132 0.12 -5.22 -11.96
C PHE A 132 1.33 -5.36 -12.89
N PRO A 133 1.48 -6.51 -13.58
CA PRO A 133 2.56 -6.65 -14.53
C PRO A 133 2.31 -5.67 -15.70
N ASP A 134 3.31 -4.86 -16.01
CA ASP A 134 3.25 -3.93 -17.15
C ASP A 134 3.37 -4.67 -18.50
N ASP A 135 3.87 -5.91 -18.45
CA ASP A 135 4.19 -6.73 -19.62
C ASP A 135 3.04 -7.63 -20.09
N ILE A 136 1.80 -7.41 -19.65
CA ILE A 136 0.67 -8.14 -20.22
C ILE A 136 0.48 -7.61 -21.65
N PRO A 137 0.70 -8.40 -22.73
CA PRO A 137 0.40 -7.93 -24.06
C PRO A 137 -1.11 -7.67 -24.12
N LEU A 138 -1.50 -6.39 -24.10
CA LEU A 138 -2.88 -6.00 -24.36
C LEU A 138 -3.24 -6.57 -25.72
N GLN A 139 -4.15 -7.54 -25.76
CA GLN A 139 -4.68 -8.06 -27.01
C GLN A 139 -5.44 -6.92 -27.71
N MET A 140 -4.76 -6.21 -28.61
CA MET A 140 -5.39 -5.22 -29.48
C MET A 140 -6.22 -5.95 -30.53
N TYR A 141 -7.47 -6.27 -30.20
CA TYR A 141 -8.45 -6.76 -31.17
C TYR A 141 -8.79 -5.64 -32.17
N GLY A 142 -8.54 -5.86 -33.46
CA GLY A 142 -9.01 -4.98 -34.54
C GLY A 142 -8.00 -4.06 -35.22
N SER A 143 -6.68 -4.14 -34.94
CA SER A 143 -5.69 -3.41 -35.74
C SER A 143 -5.28 -4.20 -36.98
N LEU A 144 -5.21 -3.53 -38.15
CA LEU A 144 -4.74 -4.13 -39.41
C LEU A 144 -3.29 -4.65 -39.35
N ARG A 145 -2.54 -4.27 -38.31
CA ARG A 145 -1.17 -4.73 -38.03
C ARG A 145 -1.10 -5.94 -37.10
N GLY A 146 -2.22 -6.40 -36.54
CA GLY A 146 -2.28 -7.51 -35.58
C GLY A 146 -1.68 -8.80 -36.13
N SER A 147 -1.92 -9.12 -37.42
CA SER A 147 -1.37 -10.32 -38.08
C SER A 147 0.17 -10.37 -38.11
N ARG A 148 0.87 -9.25 -37.89
CA ARG A 148 2.35 -9.21 -37.86
C ARG A 148 2.94 -9.36 -36.46
N HIS A 149 2.10 -9.42 -35.42
CA HIS A 149 2.55 -9.63 -34.06
C HIS A 149 2.41 -11.10 -33.64
N ASP A 150 3.40 -11.56 -32.88
CA ASP A 150 3.46 -12.91 -32.33
C ASP A 150 2.36 -13.07 -31.27
N TRP A 151 1.51 -14.09 -31.45
CA TRP A 151 0.34 -14.39 -30.61
C TRP A 151 0.65 -15.36 -29.48
N THR A 152 1.91 -15.73 -29.30
CA THR A 152 2.31 -16.65 -28.22
C THR A 152 2.18 -15.96 -26.86
N LEU A 153 1.35 -16.54 -25.97
CA LEU A 153 1.12 -16.07 -24.59
C LEU A 153 2.40 -16.07 -23.72
N THR A 154 3.39 -16.87 -24.11
CA THR A 154 4.72 -16.90 -23.50
C THR A 154 5.75 -17.00 -24.62
N LYS A 155 6.76 -16.11 -24.63
CA LYS A 155 7.92 -16.33 -25.50
C LYS A 155 8.61 -17.62 -25.04
N PRO A 156 8.88 -18.59 -25.93
CA PRO A 156 9.71 -19.71 -25.56
C PRO A 156 11.08 -19.17 -25.10
N ARG A 157 11.64 -19.72 -24.02
CA ARG A 157 13.04 -19.42 -23.64
C ARG A 157 13.91 -19.60 -24.89
N PRO A 158 14.84 -18.67 -25.18
CA PRO A 158 15.69 -18.79 -26.37
C PRO A 158 16.37 -20.15 -26.33
N LYS A 159 16.08 -21.00 -27.32
CA LYS A 159 16.74 -22.29 -27.45
C LYS A 159 18.20 -21.98 -27.76
N THR A 160 19.12 -22.49 -26.94
CA THR A 160 20.57 -22.22 -27.01
C THR A 160 21.26 -22.84 -28.24
N TRP A 161 20.51 -23.40 -29.19
CA TRP A 161 21.02 -24.13 -30.33
C TRP A 161 20.47 -23.49 -31.61
N LYS A 162 21.36 -23.13 -32.54
CA LYS A 162 21.01 -22.54 -33.84
C LYS A 162 20.37 -23.61 -34.73
N GLU A 163 19.13 -23.39 -35.19
CA GLU A 163 18.59 -24.13 -36.34
C GLU A 163 19.02 -23.39 -37.62
N SER A 164 19.55 -24.15 -38.57
CA SER A 164 20.06 -23.70 -39.87
C SER A 164 18.93 -23.25 -40.78
N GLU A 165 19.19 -22.17 -41.53
CA GLU A 165 18.36 -21.70 -42.65
C GLU A 165 18.31 -22.77 -43.76
N ASP A 166 17.09 -23.15 -44.15
CA ASP A 166 16.73 -23.69 -45.46
C ASP A 166 15.55 -22.87 -46.01
#